data_AF-A0A2E6HWL6-F1
#
_entry.id   AF-A0A2E6HWL6-F1
#
_cell.length_a   1.000
_cell.length_b   1.000
_cell.length_c   1.000
_cell.angle_alpha   90.00
_cell.angle_beta   90.00
_cell.angle_gamma   90.00
#
_symmetry.space_group_name_H-M   'P 1'
#
loop_
_entity.id
_entity.type
_entity.pdbx_description
1 polymer ?
#
loop_
_entity_poly.entity_id
_entity_poly.type
_entity_poly.pdbx_seq_one_letter_code
_entity_poly.pdbx_strand_id
1 'polypeptide(L)'
;MYRSTYNPDFWEVIVDHSDLERMSEESGIWFESFDDRQSRYELEERHLELSHYVNHNLLGTLTRKHREAFLLYFQHGKTQQEIAEILDMSRRVVSQHLFGIRRNGKHVGGAIKKIRSLCRDHGVTPTGFA
;
A
#
# COMPACT_ATOMS: atom_id res chain seq x y z
N MET A 1 14.63 -29.61 39.30
CA MET A 1 13.69 -30.50 38.58
C MET A 1 12.44 -29.68 38.27
N TYR A 2 12.37 -29.05 37.09
CA TYR A 2 11.22 -28.22 36.71
C TYR A 2 10.22 -29.13 35.97
N ARG A 3 9.04 -29.36 36.54
CA ARG A 3 7.98 -30.15 35.90
C ARG A 3 7.19 -29.21 34.98
N SER A 4 7.27 -29.44 33.67
CA SER A 4 6.37 -28.82 32.69
C SER A 4 4.94 -29.23 33.04
N THR A 5 4.08 -28.26 33.35
CA THR A 5 2.64 -28.47 33.53
C THR A 5 1.98 -28.51 32.16
N TYR A 6 1.40 -29.66 31.80
CA TYR A 6 0.67 -29.91 30.56
C TYR A 6 -0.41 -28.84 30.31
N ASN A 7 -0.31 -28.14 29.17
CA ASN A 7 -1.29 -27.16 28.71
C ASN A 7 -2.16 -27.79 27.61
N PRO A 8 -3.46 -28.07 27.85
CA PRO A 8 -4.33 -28.73 26.89
C PRO A 8 -4.67 -27.89 25.65
N ASP A 9 -4.39 -26.58 25.66
CA ASP A 9 -4.62 -25.67 24.53
C ASP A 9 -3.49 -25.71 23.49
N PHE A 10 -2.39 -26.41 23.78
CA PHE A 10 -1.19 -26.44 22.94
C PHE A 10 -0.73 -27.88 22.70
N TRP A 11 -0.54 -28.24 21.42
CA TRP A 11 0.02 -29.53 21.05
C TRP A 11 1.54 -29.41 20.98
N GLU A 12 2.23 -29.89 22.01
CA GLU A 12 3.68 -30.03 21.99
C GLU A 12 4.06 -31.21 21.09
N VAL A 13 4.65 -30.91 19.93
CA VAL A 13 5.23 -31.92 19.06
C VAL A 13 6.70 -32.07 19.45
N ILE A 14 7.05 -33.21 20.04
CA ILE A 14 8.44 -33.54 20.34
C ILE A 14 9.12 -33.96 19.05
N VAL A 15 10.08 -33.16 18.59
CA VAL A 15 10.91 -33.46 17.42
C VAL A 15 12.31 -33.80 17.91
N ASP A 16 12.89 -34.90 17.41
CA ASP A 16 14.28 -35.26 17.70
C ASP A 16 15.22 -34.22 17.04
N HIS A 17 16.23 -33.77 17.77
CA HIS A 17 17.21 -32.81 17.25
C HIS A 17 17.95 -33.35 16.01
N SER A 18 18.23 -34.65 15.99
CA SER A 18 18.88 -35.31 14.86
C SER A 18 18.01 -35.37 13.59
N ASP A 19 16.69 -35.28 13.72
CA ASP A 19 15.79 -35.17 12.58
C ASP A 19 15.78 -33.76 11.99
N LEU A 20 15.97 -32.72 12.82
CA LEU A 20 16.14 -31.35 12.36
C LEU A 20 17.48 -31.16 11.62
N GLU A 21 18.56 -31.79 12.10
CA GLU A 21 19.87 -31.74 11.44
C GLU A 21 19.91 -32.42 10.06
N ARG A 22 18.96 -33.33 9.78
CA ARG A 22 18.82 -33.99 8.48
C ARG A 22 18.05 -33.17 7.47
N MET A 23 17.32 -32.13 7.90
CA MET A 23 16.58 -31.27 7.00
C MET A 23 17.57 -30.38 6.24
N SER A 24 17.47 -30.40 4.91
CA SER A 24 18.25 -29.49 4.08
C SER A 24 17.87 -28.05 4.44
N GLU A 25 18.88 -27.17 4.57
CA GLU A 25 18.67 -25.73 4.73
C GLU A 25 17.81 -25.17 3.58
N GLU A 26 17.90 -25.77 2.39
CA GLU A 26 17.12 -25.40 1.20
C GLU A 26 15.63 -25.71 1.33
N SER A 27 15.25 -26.58 2.27
CA SER A 27 13.85 -26.95 2.54
C SER A 27 13.20 -26.06 3.61
N GLY A 28 13.92 -25.08 4.14
CA GLY A 28 13.40 -24.14 5.13
C GLY A 28 12.36 -23.20 4.52
N ILE A 29 11.31 -22.87 5.29
CA ILE A 29 10.27 -21.90 4.89
C ILE A 29 10.86 -20.52 4.54
N TRP A 30 11.98 -20.17 5.17
CA TRP A 30 12.70 -18.91 4.97
C TRP A 30 13.88 -19.02 4.01
N PHE A 31 14.09 -20.19 3.41
CA PHE A 31 15.13 -20.35 2.41
C PHE A 31 14.74 -19.59 1.14
N GLU A 32 15.63 -18.73 0.69
CA GLU A 32 15.49 -17.96 -0.54
C GLU A 32 16.57 -18.46 -1.49
N SER A 33 16.17 -19.06 -2.61
CA SER A 33 17.12 -19.45 -3.65
C SER A 33 17.77 -18.20 -4.27
N PHE A 34 18.87 -18.38 -5.01
CA PHE A 34 19.47 -17.27 -5.76
C PHE A 34 18.48 -16.63 -6.74
N ASP A 35 17.68 -17.45 -7.42
CA ASP A 35 16.69 -17.00 -8.41
C ASP A 35 15.53 -16.24 -7.74
N ASP A 36 15.08 -16.69 -6.56
CA ASP A 36 14.06 -15.98 -5.77
C ASP A 36 14.58 -14.61 -5.34
N ARG A 37 15.84 -14.54 -4.90
CA ARG A 37 16.49 -13.30 -4.52
C ARG A 37 16.61 -12.33 -5.69
N GLN A 38 17.05 -12.80 -6.85
CA GLN A 38 17.13 -11.98 -8.06
C GLN A 38 15.74 -11.47 -8.48
N SER A 39 14.76 -12.37 -8.52
CA SER A 39 13.37 -12.03 -8.85
C SER A 39 12.79 -10.98 -7.91
N ARG A 40 13.11 -11.06 -6.61
CA ARG A 40 12.71 -10.05 -5.62
C ARG A 40 13.36 -8.70 -5.90
N TYR A 41 14.66 -8.65 -6.17
CA TYR A 41 15.32 -7.39 -6.51
C TYR A 41 14.78 -6.76 -7.81
N GLU A 42 14.55 -7.56 -8.85
CA GLU A 42 13.93 -7.07 -10.09
C GLU A 42 12.50 -6.55 -9.87
N LEU A 43 11.75 -7.17 -8.97
CA LEU A 43 10.42 -6.69 -8.58
C LEU A 43 10.51 -5.38 -7.79
N GLU A 44 11.43 -5.28 -6.84
CA GLU A 44 11.67 -4.09 -6.03
C GLU A 44 12.12 -2.90 -6.91
N GLU A 45 13.01 -3.13 -7.88
CA GLU A 45 13.49 -2.12 -8.81
C GLU A 45 12.35 -1.63 -9.72
N ARG A 46 11.60 -2.54 -10.35
CA ARG A 46 10.41 -2.18 -11.14
C ARG A 46 9.37 -1.42 -10.33
N HIS A 47 9.16 -1.84 -9.07
CA HIS A 47 8.25 -1.14 -8.17
C HIS A 47 8.75 0.28 -7.88
N LEU A 48 10.04 0.46 -7.62
CA LEU A 48 10.66 1.76 -7.38
C LEU A 48 10.51 2.67 -8.61
N GLU A 49 10.85 2.18 -9.80
CA GLU A 49 10.72 2.90 -11.07
C GLU A 49 9.27 3.34 -11.33
N LEU A 50 8.32 2.42 -11.17
CA LEU A 50 6.90 2.71 -11.36
C LEU A 50 6.41 3.72 -10.32
N SER A 51 6.83 3.59 -9.07
CA SER A 51 6.47 4.52 -7.99
C SER A 51 7.00 5.93 -8.27
N HIS A 52 8.24 6.04 -8.77
CA HIS A 52 8.83 7.31 -9.15
C HIS A 52 8.10 7.93 -10.33
N TYR A 53 7.79 7.14 -11.36
CA TYR A 53 7.00 7.58 -12.50
C TYR A 53 5.63 8.12 -12.09
N VAL A 54 4.92 7.40 -11.20
CA VAL A 54 3.62 7.83 -10.68
C VAL A 54 3.76 9.08 -9.81
N ASN A 55 4.68 9.11 -8.86
CA ASN A 55 4.85 10.26 -7.97
C ASN A 55 5.25 11.53 -8.74
N HIS A 56 6.13 11.41 -9.72
CA HIS A 56 6.61 12.55 -10.48
C HIS A 56 5.60 13.03 -11.52
N ASN A 57 5.12 12.14 -12.39
CA ASN A 57 4.27 12.53 -13.53
C ASN A 57 2.80 12.67 -13.14
N LEU A 58 2.25 11.73 -12.38
CA LEU A 58 0.83 11.72 -12.05
C LEU A 58 0.51 12.72 -10.94
N LEU A 59 1.21 12.66 -9.81
CA LEU A 59 0.95 13.58 -8.69
C LEU A 59 1.49 14.99 -8.93
N GLY A 60 2.54 15.15 -9.74
CA GLY A 60 3.09 16.46 -10.11
C GLY A 60 2.09 17.36 -10.85
N THR A 61 1.08 16.78 -11.51
CA THR A 61 0.04 17.54 -12.22
C THR A 61 -1.08 18.06 -11.30
N LEU A 62 -1.14 17.57 -10.05
CA LEU A 62 -2.14 18.01 -9.07
C LEU A 62 -1.72 19.36 -8.48
N THR A 63 -2.71 20.19 -8.14
CA THR A 63 -2.42 21.36 -7.29
C THR A 63 -1.94 20.88 -5.92
N ARG A 64 -1.14 21.71 -5.24
CA ARG A 64 -0.59 21.37 -3.91
C ARG A 64 -1.66 20.83 -2.95
N LYS A 65 -2.80 21.51 -2.82
CA LYS A 65 -3.90 21.08 -1.94
C LYS A 65 -4.58 19.78 -2.39
N HIS A 66 -4.74 19.56 -3.70
CA HIS A 66 -5.21 18.26 -4.21
C HIS A 66 -4.23 17.13 -3.88
N ARG A 67 -2.93 17.37 -4.07
CA ARG A 67 -1.88 16.39 -3.79
C ARG A 67 -1.81 16.06 -2.31
N GLU A 68 -1.77 17.06 -1.43
CA GLU A 68 -1.74 16.89 0.03
C GLU A 68 -2.94 16.05 0.52
N ALA A 69 -4.16 16.43 0.14
CA ALA A 69 -5.36 15.69 0.53
C ALA A 69 -5.37 14.25 -0.03
N PHE A 70 -4.97 14.07 -1.28
CA PHE A 70 -4.91 12.77 -1.93
C PHE A 70 -3.93 11.82 -1.25
N LEU A 71 -2.72 12.28 -0.94
CA LEU A 71 -1.70 11.48 -0.27
C LEU A 71 -2.14 11.08 1.15
N LEU A 72 -2.68 12.03 1.93
CA LEU A 72 -3.18 11.71 3.26
C LEU A 72 -4.31 10.66 3.22
N TYR A 73 -5.20 10.74 2.24
CA TYR A 73 -6.31 9.81 2.11
C TYR A 73 -5.86 8.41 1.64
N PHE A 74 -5.14 8.33 0.52
CA PHE A 74 -4.82 7.04 -0.11
C PHE A 74 -3.54 6.39 0.41
N GLN A 75 -2.50 7.18 0.71
CA GLN A 75 -1.22 6.64 1.18
C GLN A 75 -1.18 6.48 2.70
N HIS A 76 -1.79 7.41 3.44
CA HIS A 76 -1.76 7.40 4.90
C HIS A 76 -3.07 6.93 5.56
N GLY A 77 -4.08 6.55 4.76
CA GLY A 77 -5.35 6.00 5.26
C GLY A 77 -6.16 6.96 6.13
N LYS A 78 -5.92 8.27 6.04
CA LYS A 78 -6.62 9.27 6.87
C LYS A 78 -8.05 9.49 6.42
N THR A 79 -8.94 9.66 7.37
CA THR A 79 -10.33 10.08 7.12
C THR A 79 -10.39 11.54 6.67
N GLN A 80 -11.48 11.94 6.00
CA GLN A 80 -11.67 13.35 5.60
C GLN A 80 -11.71 14.32 6.79
N GLN A 81 -12.04 13.83 7.99
CA GLN A 81 -12.06 14.62 9.21
C GLN A 81 -10.63 14.86 9.73
N GLU A 82 -9.81 13.81 9.81
CA GLU A 82 -8.39 13.95 10.19
C GLU A 82 -7.63 14.81 9.17
N ILE A 83 -7.90 14.65 7.87
CA ILE A 83 -7.27 15.48 6.83
C ILE A 83 -7.64 16.96 7.00
N ALA A 84 -8.90 17.23 7.36
CA ALA A 84 -9.38 18.59 7.62
C ALA A 84 -8.61 19.24 8.77
N GLU A 85 -8.37 18.48 9.84
CA GLU A 85 -7.55 18.92 10.99
C GLU A 85 -6.08 19.14 10.60
N ILE A 86 -5.48 18.21 9.84
CA ILE A 86 -4.07 18.29 9.41
C ILE A 86 -3.83 19.47 8.47
N LEU A 87 -4.77 19.75 7.55
CA LEU A 87 -4.60 20.77 6.51
C LEU A 87 -5.24 22.12 6.87
N ASP A 88 -5.77 22.26 8.09
CA ASP A 88 -6.49 23.42 8.59
C ASP A 88 -7.58 23.92 7.62
N MET A 89 -8.51 23.02 7.27
CA MET A 89 -9.60 23.31 6.36
C MET A 89 -10.85 22.51 6.71
N SER A 90 -12.03 22.96 6.28
CA SER A 90 -13.25 22.20 6.54
C SER A 90 -13.25 20.83 5.83
N ARG A 91 -13.88 19.82 6.46
CA ARG A 91 -14.15 18.51 5.85
C ARG A 91 -14.82 18.62 4.47
N ARG A 92 -15.69 19.61 4.28
CA ARG A 92 -16.31 19.91 2.98
C ARG A 92 -15.27 20.26 1.92
N VAL A 93 -14.30 21.12 2.25
CA VAL A 93 -13.23 21.52 1.32
C VAL A 93 -12.31 20.34 1.00
N VAL A 94 -11.99 19.49 1.99
CA VAL A 94 -11.27 18.23 1.76
C VAL A 94 -12.02 17.34 0.76
N SER A 95 -13.33 17.16 0.97
CA SER A 95 -14.18 16.39 0.05
C SER A 95 -14.14 16.93 -1.38
N GLN A 96 -14.18 18.25 -1.54
CA GLN A 96 -14.07 18.89 -2.85
C GLN A 96 -12.69 18.70 -3.49
N HIS A 97 -11.62 18.74 -2.69
CA HIS A 97 -10.27 18.47 -3.18
C HIS A 97 -10.10 17.02 -3.65
N LEU A 98 -10.70 16.05 -2.96
CA LEU A 98 -10.62 14.64 -3.33
C LEU A 98 -11.53 14.29 -4.51
N PHE A 99 -12.83 14.63 -4.40
CA PHE A 99 -13.91 14.14 -5.27
C PHE A 99 -14.45 15.19 -6.24
N GLY A 100 -14.06 16.46 -6.08
CA GLY A 100 -14.58 17.57 -6.87
C GLY A 100 -15.92 18.09 -6.33
N ILE A 101 -16.52 19.00 -7.10
CA ILE A 101 -17.82 19.62 -6.78
C ILE A 101 -18.88 19.15 -7.77
N ARG A 102 -20.14 19.02 -7.32
CA ARG A 102 -21.27 18.81 -8.24
C ARG A 102 -21.69 20.12 -8.88
N ARG A 103 -21.71 20.17 -10.21
CA ARG A 103 -22.27 21.26 -11.03
C ARG A 103 -23.14 20.65 -12.12
N ASN A 104 -24.37 21.11 -12.27
CA ASN A 104 -25.34 20.60 -13.27
C ASN A 104 -25.45 19.06 -13.25
N GLY A 105 -25.52 18.47 -12.05
CA GLY A 105 -25.61 17.03 -11.85
C GLY A 105 -24.29 16.24 -12.01
N LYS A 106 -23.22 16.84 -12.55
CA LYS A 106 -21.93 16.18 -12.83
C LYS A 106 -20.85 16.57 -11.80
N HIS A 107 -19.95 15.64 -11.48
CA HIS A 107 -18.75 15.94 -10.68
C HIS A 107 -17.66 16.61 -11.54
N VAL A 108 -17.24 17.79 -11.13
CA VAL A 108 -16.24 18.63 -11.79
C VAL A 108 -15.05 18.83 -10.86
N GLY A 109 -13.84 18.61 -11.39
CA GLY A 109 -12.59 18.68 -10.61
C GLY A 109 -12.32 17.45 -9.75
N GLY A 110 -11.48 17.61 -8.73
CA GLY A 110 -11.06 16.57 -7.80
C GLY A 110 -9.78 15.86 -8.21
N ALA A 111 -8.96 15.51 -7.22
CA ALA A 111 -7.71 14.78 -7.40
C ALA A 111 -7.96 13.39 -8.02
N ILE A 112 -8.96 12.65 -7.53
CA ILE A 112 -9.24 11.28 -7.97
C ILE A 112 -9.60 11.23 -9.45
N LYS A 113 -10.47 12.14 -9.90
CA LYS A 113 -10.88 12.21 -11.31
C LYS A 113 -9.69 12.50 -12.21
N LYS A 114 -8.81 13.42 -11.79
CA LYS A 114 -7.62 13.80 -12.56
C LYS A 114 -6.61 12.65 -12.63
N ILE A 115 -6.32 11.99 -11.51
CA ILE A 115 -5.43 10.82 -11.47
C ILE A 115 -5.99 9.68 -12.33
N ARG A 116 -7.28 9.38 -12.24
CA ARG A 116 -7.92 8.34 -13.07
C ARG A 116 -7.81 8.62 -14.58
N SER A 117 -7.92 9.90 -14.98
CA SER A 117 -7.72 10.30 -16.38
C SER A 117 -6.29 10.02 -16.81
N LEU A 118 -5.32 10.50 -16.04
CA LEU A 118 -3.91 10.35 -16.36
C LEU A 118 -3.47 8.89 -16.37
N CYS A 119 -3.93 8.06 -15.44
CA CYS A 119 -3.66 6.63 -15.45
C CYS A 119 -4.15 6.00 -16.77
N ARG A 120 -5.37 6.36 -17.22
CA ARG A 120 -5.91 5.90 -18.51
C ARG A 120 -5.05 6.35 -19.69
N ASP A 121 -4.62 7.61 -19.70
CA ASP A 121 -3.79 8.19 -20.76
C ASP A 121 -2.42 7.50 -20.85
N HIS A 122 -1.92 6.97 -19.73
CA HIS A 122 -0.67 6.22 -19.65
C HIS A 122 -0.83 4.70 -19.69
N GLY A 123 -2.04 4.17 -19.95
CA GLY A 123 -2.29 2.73 -20.00
C GLY A 123 -2.15 1.99 -18.65
N VAL A 124 -2.15 2.73 -17.54
CA VAL A 124 -2.08 2.18 -16.18
C VAL A 124 -3.50 2.00 -15.65
N THR A 125 -3.83 0.80 -15.15
CA THR A 125 -5.12 0.57 -14.48
C THR A 125 -4.96 0.81 -12.98
N PRO A 126 -5.60 1.84 -12.42
CA PRO A 126 -5.41 2.15 -11.02
C PRO A 126 -6.36 1.28 -10.16
N THR A 127 -5.82 0.33 -9.43
CA THR A 127 -6.55 -0.52 -8.46
C THR A 127 -6.76 0.24 -7.14
N GLY A 128 -7.96 0.15 -6.54
CA GLY A 128 -8.27 0.80 -5.25
C GLY A 128 -8.97 2.17 -5.28
N PHE A 129 -9.41 2.65 -6.45
CA PHE A 129 -10.16 3.93 -6.59
C PHE A 129 -11.68 3.77 -6.66
N ALA A 130 -12.24 2.71 -6.07
CA ALA A 130 -13.67 2.40 -6.12
C ALA A 130 -14.54 3.57 -5.58
#